data_AF-J2YXS9-F1
#
_entry.id   AF-J2YXS9-F1
#
_cell.length_a   1.000
_cell.length_b   1.000
_cell.length_c   1.000
_cell.angle_alpha   90.00
_cell.angle_beta   90.00
_cell.angle_gamma   90.00
#
_symmetry.space_group_name_H-M   'P 1'
#
loop_
_entity.id
_entity.type
_entity.pdbx_description
1 polymer ?
#
loop_
_entity_poly.entity_id
_entity_poly.type
_entity_poly.pdbx_seq_one_letter_code
_entity_poly.pdbx_strand_id
1 'polypeptide(L)'
;GKFTWIIAPEADDSGLITLVFYSREVDPVWEHRSLVISSNLADEAEALIGGELVPPEGVIFTAGEPQVVTLRLKNDSPLEGYPVKLKGAVVEGDLTLESQPDFDGFETKHSWTVTVKSGTGSFRLSFAGESMAQDLVLPDCRLIAVLRWTWTFGTPMPVPPESIDRSINLPINLFVTLLDSRGEPMVGIPVTFHIPEHGSNTNITDLKGSTYPLWTQIYYTPGMREFRAEVELPGSKLSASLLVNVVK
;
A
#
# COMPACT_ATOMS: atom_id res chain seq x y z
N GLY A 1 -57.82 2.47 1.35
CA GLY A 1 -57.21 2.09 2.64
C GLY A 1 -55.71 2.31 2.56
N LYS A 2 -55.03 2.50 3.69
CA LYS A 2 -53.56 2.51 3.75
C LYS A 2 -53.10 1.13 4.22
N PHE A 3 -52.27 0.48 3.43
CA PHE A 3 -51.64 -0.78 3.81
C PHE A 3 -50.17 -0.52 4.10
N THR A 4 -49.66 -1.09 5.19
CA THR A 4 -48.26 -0.99 5.60
C THR A 4 -47.74 -2.40 5.80
N TRP A 5 -46.66 -2.75 5.12
CA TRP A 5 -45.96 -4.01 5.26
C TRP A 5 -44.52 -3.75 5.68
N ILE A 6 -43.95 -4.67 6.46
CA ILE A 6 -42.52 -4.71 6.78
C ILE A 6 -42.00 -5.99 6.15
N ILE A 7 -41.02 -5.85 5.26
CA ILE A 7 -40.38 -6.96 4.55
C ILE A 7 -38.91 -6.92 4.95
N ALA A 8 -38.38 -8.03 5.44
CA ALA A 8 -36.98 -8.19 5.79
C ALA A 8 -36.43 -9.42 5.07
N PRO A 9 -35.27 -9.31 4.40
CA PRO A 9 -34.57 -10.46 3.84
C PRO A 9 -33.99 -11.34 4.96
N GLU A 10 -33.62 -12.58 4.66
CA GLU A 10 -32.82 -13.38 5.59
C GLU A 10 -31.39 -12.82 5.67
N ALA A 11 -30.65 -13.21 6.72
CA ALA A 11 -29.24 -12.83 6.80
C ALA A 11 -28.47 -13.41 5.60
N ASP A 12 -27.59 -12.60 5.02
CA ASP A 12 -26.70 -12.94 3.90
C ASP A 12 -27.37 -13.06 2.51
N ASP A 13 -28.67 -12.77 2.39
CA ASP A 13 -29.30 -12.58 1.08
C ASP A 13 -28.74 -11.33 0.39
N SER A 14 -28.59 -11.38 -0.93
CA SER A 14 -28.17 -10.24 -1.76
C SER A 14 -28.83 -10.26 -3.12
N GLY A 15 -29.08 -9.07 -3.68
CA GLY A 15 -29.40 -8.87 -5.08
C GLY A 15 -30.67 -8.07 -5.36
N LEU A 16 -31.08 -8.13 -6.62
CA LEU A 16 -32.27 -7.49 -7.15
C LEU A 16 -33.51 -8.32 -6.83
N ILE A 17 -34.43 -7.76 -6.06
CA ILE A 17 -35.74 -8.35 -5.83
C ILE A 17 -36.82 -7.53 -6.54
N THR A 18 -37.87 -8.20 -7.02
CA THR A 18 -39.07 -7.54 -7.52
C THR A 18 -40.23 -7.90 -6.63
N LEU A 19 -40.74 -6.91 -5.91
CA LEU A 19 -41.98 -7.02 -5.15
C LEU A 19 -43.15 -6.86 -6.10
N VAL A 20 -44.07 -7.82 -6.06
CA VAL A 20 -45.21 -7.88 -6.97
C VAL A 20 -46.49 -7.81 -6.17
N PHE A 21 -47.30 -6.78 -6.42
CA PHE A 21 -48.56 -6.55 -5.73
C PHE A 21 -49.73 -6.92 -6.64
N TYR A 22 -50.56 -7.84 -6.15
CA TYR A 22 -51.78 -8.28 -6.83
C TYR A 22 -53.01 -7.65 -6.19
N SER A 23 -53.93 -7.16 -7.02
CA SER A 23 -55.26 -6.69 -6.60
C SER A 23 -56.33 -7.50 -7.33
N ARG A 24 -57.44 -7.80 -6.64
CA ARG A 24 -58.62 -8.41 -7.28
C ARG A 24 -59.38 -7.46 -8.20
N GLU A 25 -59.14 -6.15 -8.04
CA GLU A 25 -59.93 -5.08 -8.65
C GLU A 25 -59.16 -4.34 -9.76
N VAL A 26 -57.87 -4.61 -9.93
CA VAL A 26 -56.99 -3.91 -10.88
C VAL A 26 -56.13 -4.94 -11.63
N ASP A 27 -56.22 -4.92 -12.96
CA ASP A 27 -55.62 -5.92 -13.87
C ASP A 27 -54.10 -5.71 -14.14
N PRO A 28 -53.52 -4.49 -14.17
CA PRO A 28 -52.07 -4.38 -14.18
C PRO A 28 -51.49 -4.74 -12.81
N VAL A 29 -50.61 -5.74 -12.83
CA VAL A 29 -49.74 -6.08 -11.72
C VAL A 29 -48.82 -4.89 -11.41
N TRP A 30 -48.74 -4.50 -10.13
CA TRP A 30 -47.79 -3.48 -9.71
C TRP A 30 -46.48 -4.12 -9.30
N GLU A 31 -45.41 -3.78 -9.99
CA GLU A 31 -44.06 -4.23 -9.67
C GLU A 31 -43.26 -3.10 -9.01
N HIS A 32 -42.50 -3.45 -7.98
CA HIS A 32 -41.55 -2.57 -7.35
C HIS A 32 -40.21 -3.27 -7.23
N ARG A 33 -39.19 -2.75 -7.92
CA ARG A 33 -37.83 -3.26 -7.81
C ARG A 33 -37.20 -2.75 -6.52
N SER A 34 -36.59 -3.66 -5.77
CA SER A 34 -35.86 -3.34 -4.55
C SER A 34 -34.50 -4.04 -4.57
N LEU A 35 -33.58 -3.56 -3.74
CA LEU A 35 -32.24 -4.11 -3.59
C LEU A 35 -32.10 -4.65 -2.18
N VAL A 36 -31.49 -5.83 -2.07
CA VAL A 36 -31.07 -6.42 -0.81
C VAL A 36 -29.56 -6.45 -0.81
N ILE A 37 -28.93 -5.88 0.21
CA ILE A 37 -27.48 -5.91 0.42
C ILE A 37 -27.20 -6.93 1.53
N SER A 38 -26.27 -7.85 1.29
CA SER A 38 -25.85 -8.84 2.28
C SER A 38 -25.32 -8.18 3.55
N SER A 39 -25.58 -8.82 4.69
CA SER A 39 -24.98 -8.47 5.98
C SER A 39 -23.47 -8.69 6.04
N ASN A 40 -22.90 -9.42 5.08
CA ASN A 40 -21.50 -9.76 4.97
C ASN A 40 -20.89 -9.13 3.72
N LEU A 41 -19.96 -8.18 3.94
CA LEU A 41 -19.35 -7.42 2.84
C LEU A 41 -18.53 -8.31 1.88
N ALA A 42 -18.04 -9.46 2.35
CA ALA A 42 -17.31 -10.41 1.51
C ALA A 42 -18.20 -11.06 0.44
N ASP A 43 -19.52 -11.06 0.61
CA ASP A 43 -20.45 -11.57 -0.41
C ASP A 43 -20.60 -10.56 -1.56
N GLU A 44 -20.44 -9.27 -1.27
CA GLU A 44 -20.68 -8.16 -2.19
C GLU A 44 -19.45 -7.74 -3.00
N ALA A 45 -18.26 -7.80 -2.40
CA ALA A 45 -17.06 -7.26 -3.01
C ALA A 45 -15.79 -8.03 -2.64
N GLU A 46 -14.75 -7.81 -3.45
CA GLU A 46 -13.39 -8.27 -3.21
C GLU A 46 -12.47 -7.05 -3.01
N ALA A 47 -11.53 -7.16 -2.09
CA ALA A 47 -10.56 -6.10 -1.86
C ALA A 47 -9.42 -6.16 -2.88
N LEU A 48 -8.99 -4.99 -3.36
CA LEU A 48 -7.82 -4.83 -4.21
C LEU A 48 -6.82 -3.86 -3.56
N ILE A 49 -5.53 -4.15 -3.68
CA ILE A 49 -4.44 -3.24 -3.32
C ILE A 49 -3.54 -3.09 -4.56
N GLY A 50 -3.29 -1.85 -4.98
CA GLY A 50 -2.56 -1.57 -6.22
C GLY A 50 -3.29 -2.04 -7.49
N GLY A 51 -4.59 -2.30 -7.41
CA GLY A 51 -5.41 -2.85 -8.50
C GLY A 51 -5.44 -4.37 -8.59
N GLU A 52 -4.69 -5.08 -7.75
CA GLU A 52 -4.60 -6.54 -7.73
C GLU A 52 -5.31 -7.13 -6.51
N LEU A 53 -5.75 -8.39 -6.62
CA LEU A 53 -6.34 -9.12 -5.49
C LEU A 53 -5.32 -9.28 -4.37
N VAL A 54 -5.77 -9.12 -3.14
CA VAL A 54 -4.93 -9.24 -1.96
C VAL A 54 -4.54 -10.71 -1.76
N PRO A 55 -3.24 -11.05 -1.79
CA PRO A 55 -2.81 -12.44 -1.66
C PRO A 55 -2.96 -12.93 -0.21
N PRO A 56 -3.08 -14.25 0.04
CA PRO A 56 -3.27 -14.81 1.39
C PRO A 56 -2.18 -14.43 2.41
N GLU A 57 -0.95 -14.18 1.94
CA GLU A 57 0.18 -13.73 2.75
C GLU A 57 0.18 -12.23 3.11
N GLY A 58 -0.75 -11.46 2.55
CA GLY A 58 -0.84 -10.01 2.69
C GLY A 58 0.09 -9.25 1.75
N VAL A 59 0.02 -7.91 1.78
CA VAL A 59 0.80 -7.04 0.89
C VAL A 59 1.97 -6.40 1.65
N ILE A 60 3.08 -6.23 0.95
CA ILE A 60 4.26 -5.50 1.44
C ILE A 60 4.11 -4.04 1.06
N PHE A 61 4.10 -3.16 2.05
CA PHE A 61 4.13 -1.72 1.86
C PHE A 61 5.57 -1.21 1.95
N THR A 62 5.86 -0.11 1.24
CA THR A 62 7.10 0.65 1.38
C THR A 62 6.80 1.93 2.17
N ALA A 63 7.71 2.33 3.06
CA ALA A 63 7.51 3.53 3.87
C ALA A 63 7.47 4.78 2.97
N GLY A 64 6.48 5.64 3.18
CA GLY A 64 6.27 6.87 2.42
C GLY A 64 5.68 6.69 1.02
N GLU A 65 5.56 5.46 0.53
CA GLU A 65 4.94 5.19 -0.77
C GLU A 65 3.42 4.96 -0.60
N PRO A 66 2.57 5.77 -1.26
CA PRO A 66 1.13 5.57 -1.20
C PRO A 66 0.69 4.33 -2.00
N GLN A 67 -0.23 3.56 -1.44
CA GLN A 67 -0.88 2.41 -2.09
C GLN A 67 -2.38 2.67 -2.22
N VAL A 68 -2.94 2.35 -3.40
CA VAL A 68 -4.37 2.49 -3.66
C VAL A 68 -5.09 1.23 -3.20
N VAL A 69 -6.06 1.39 -2.32
CA VAL A 69 -6.88 0.33 -1.73
C VAL A 69 -8.32 0.52 -2.18
N THR A 70 -8.92 -0.47 -2.84
CA THR A 70 -10.25 -0.36 -3.46
C THR A 70 -11.11 -1.61 -3.23
N LEU A 71 -12.42 -1.47 -3.43
CA LEU A 71 -13.34 -2.61 -3.54
C LEU A 71 -13.72 -2.85 -5.00
N ARG A 72 -13.60 -4.11 -5.44
CA ARG A 72 -14.20 -4.60 -6.68
C ARG A 72 -15.54 -5.25 -6.36
N LEU A 73 -16.60 -4.62 -6.81
CA LEU A 73 -17.97 -5.13 -6.74
C LEU A 73 -18.07 -6.46 -7.50
N LYS A 74 -18.72 -7.46 -6.90
CA LYS A 74 -19.10 -8.68 -7.62
C LYS A 74 -20.28 -8.39 -8.54
N ASN A 75 -20.50 -9.28 -9.52
CA ASN A 75 -21.63 -9.17 -10.43
C ASN A 75 -22.94 -9.08 -9.66
N ASP A 76 -23.82 -8.16 -10.09
CA ASP A 76 -25.14 -7.91 -9.51
C ASP A 76 -25.14 -7.44 -8.04
N SER A 77 -23.97 -7.11 -7.48
CA SER A 77 -23.88 -6.53 -6.14
C SER A 77 -24.56 -5.15 -6.09
N PRO A 78 -25.52 -4.93 -5.17
CA PRO A 78 -26.13 -3.62 -4.95
C PRO A 78 -25.26 -2.66 -4.13
N LEU A 79 -24.00 -2.99 -3.88
CA LEU A 79 -23.10 -2.18 -3.06
C LEU A 79 -22.65 -0.89 -3.77
N GLU A 80 -22.90 -0.70 -5.07
CA GLU A 80 -22.57 0.54 -5.77
C GLU A 80 -23.19 1.77 -5.08
N GLY A 81 -22.34 2.73 -4.70
CA GLY A 81 -22.76 3.94 -3.99
C GLY A 81 -23.13 3.73 -2.51
N TYR A 82 -23.07 2.50 -1.99
CA TYR A 82 -23.34 2.20 -0.59
C TYR A 82 -22.20 2.71 0.32
N PRO A 83 -22.48 3.32 1.49
CA PRO A 83 -21.43 3.80 2.37
C PRO A 83 -20.60 2.66 2.98
N VAL A 84 -19.28 2.68 2.75
CA VAL A 84 -18.31 1.74 3.34
C VAL A 84 -17.14 2.54 3.90
N LYS A 85 -16.59 2.13 5.04
CA LYS A 85 -15.39 2.74 5.62
C LYS A 85 -14.22 1.77 5.60
N LEU A 86 -13.01 2.31 5.41
CA LEU A 86 -11.76 1.59 5.60
C LEU A 86 -11.28 1.76 7.04
N LYS A 87 -10.86 0.67 7.67
CA LYS A 87 -10.21 0.65 8.98
C LYS A 87 -8.75 0.22 8.82
N GLY A 88 -7.88 0.82 9.61
CA GLY A 88 -6.47 0.43 9.73
C GLY A 88 -6.13 0.14 11.19
N ALA A 89 -5.55 -1.03 11.46
CA ALA A 89 -5.12 -1.42 12.80
C ALA A 89 -3.68 -1.92 12.78
N VAL A 90 -2.82 -1.38 13.65
CA VAL A 90 -1.47 -1.91 13.87
C VAL A 90 -1.59 -3.23 14.63
N VAL A 91 -0.99 -4.29 14.09
CA VAL A 91 -1.02 -5.65 14.66
C VAL A 91 0.25 -5.91 15.47
N GLU A 92 1.40 -5.53 14.93
CA GLU A 92 2.70 -5.65 15.58
C GLU A 92 3.56 -4.42 15.24
N GLY A 93 4.36 -3.97 16.20
CA GLY A 93 5.31 -2.88 16.03
C GLY A 93 4.73 -1.51 16.33
N ASP A 94 5.46 -0.49 15.87
CA ASP A 94 5.09 0.92 16.00
C ASP A 94 5.02 1.48 14.58
N LEU A 95 3.81 1.58 14.04
CA LEU A 95 3.52 2.02 12.68
C LEU A 95 2.62 3.25 12.72
N THR A 96 2.95 4.25 11.92
CA THR A 96 2.05 5.39 11.66
C THR A 96 1.39 5.21 10.29
N LEU A 97 0.09 4.93 10.29
CA LEU A 97 -0.71 4.78 9.08
C LEU A 97 -1.46 6.09 8.79
N GLU A 98 -1.50 6.48 7.53
CA GLU A 98 -2.36 7.54 7.02
C GLU A 98 -3.22 6.98 5.88
N SER A 99 -4.46 7.43 5.79
CA SER A 99 -5.35 7.13 4.67
C SER A 99 -6.00 8.40 4.15
N GLN A 100 -6.22 8.47 2.84
CA GLN A 100 -7.06 9.48 2.21
C GLN A 100 -8.09 8.81 1.28
N PRO A 101 -9.40 8.92 1.55
CA PRO A 101 -10.03 9.55 2.71
C PRO A 101 -9.62 8.94 4.06
N ASP A 102 -9.86 9.65 5.16
CA ASP A 102 -9.45 9.22 6.51
C ASP A 102 -10.03 7.84 6.87
N PHE A 103 -9.29 7.10 7.69
CA PHE A 103 -9.82 5.88 8.28
C PHE A 103 -11.09 6.16 9.08
N ASP A 104 -11.96 5.16 9.17
CA ASP A 104 -13.25 5.21 9.86
C ASP A 104 -14.29 6.20 9.29
N GLY A 105 -13.96 6.94 8.23
CA GLY A 105 -14.90 7.73 7.44
C GLY A 105 -15.66 6.87 6.42
N PHE A 106 -16.98 7.04 6.34
CA PHE A 106 -17.81 6.37 5.35
C PHE A 106 -17.69 7.03 3.97
N GLU A 107 -17.40 6.21 2.96
CA GLU A 107 -17.17 6.61 1.59
C GLU A 107 -18.02 5.76 0.63
N THR A 108 -18.50 6.38 -0.44
CA THR A 108 -19.34 5.72 -1.45
C THR A 108 -18.60 5.38 -2.74
N LYS A 109 -17.39 5.93 -2.93
CA LYS A 109 -16.51 5.66 -4.09
C LYS A 109 -15.62 4.43 -3.91
N HIS A 110 -15.56 3.89 -2.70
CA HIS A 110 -14.79 2.70 -2.33
C HIS A 110 -13.32 2.70 -2.77
N SER A 111 -12.65 3.84 -2.63
CA SER A 111 -11.24 4.01 -2.98
C SER A 111 -10.52 4.86 -1.94
N TRP A 112 -9.40 4.35 -1.46
CA TRP A 112 -8.54 4.98 -0.46
C TRP A 112 -7.09 4.93 -0.90
N THR A 113 -6.31 5.92 -0.48
CA THR A 113 -4.86 5.94 -0.63
C THR A 113 -4.24 5.77 0.74
N VAL A 114 -3.66 4.61 1.00
CA VAL A 114 -3.04 4.27 2.30
C VAL A 114 -1.53 4.45 2.20
N THR A 115 -0.96 5.18 3.14
CA THR A 115 0.49 5.39 3.25
C THR A 115 0.96 4.99 4.64
N VAL A 116 2.03 4.19 4.71
CA VAL A 116 2.73 3.95 5.97
C VAL A 116 3.81 5.04 6.11
N LYS A 117 3.61 6.02 6.99
CA LYS A 117 4.51 7.18 7.13
C LYS A 117 5.89 6.79 7.67
N SER A 118 5.89 5.96 8.70
CA SER A 118 7.08 5.61 9.46
C SER A 118 6.81 4.37 10.31
N GLY A 119 7.91 3.82 10.83
CA GLY A 119 7.87 2.68 11.73
C GLY A 119 8.26 1.38 11.06
N THR A 120 8.01 0.28 11.75
CA THR A 120 8.16 -1.06 11.21
C THR A 120 7.20 -2.03 11.92
N GLY A 121 6.78 -3.08 11.22
CA GLY A 121 5.85 -4.08 11.76
C GLY A 121 4.79 -4.51 10.77
N SER A 122 3.65 -4.95 11.30
CA SER A 122 2.51 -5.40 10.53
C SER A 122 1.23 -4.68 10.92
N PHE A 123 0.35 -4.49 9.95
CA PHE A 123 -0.94 -3.87 10.15
C PHE A 123 -2.01 -4.61 9.35
N ARG A 124 -3.26 -4.41 9.73
CA ARG A 124 -4.42 -5.03 9.11
C ARG A 124 -5.33 -3.94 8.59
N LEU A 125 -5.83 -4.15 7.38
CA LEU A 125 -6.90 -3.37 6.80
C LEU A 125 -8.20 -4.16 6.88
N SER A 126 -9.31 -3.48 7.10
CA SER A 126 -10.64 -4.08 6.94
C SER A 126 -11.64 -3.05 6.42
N PHE A 127 -12.68 -3.53 5.74
CA PHE A 127 -13.78 -2.71 5.28
C PHE A 127 -15.03 -3.02 6.09
N ALA A 128 -15.76 -1.98 6.47
CA ALA A 128 -17.04 -2.10 7.16
C ALA A 128 -18.10 -1.33 6.40
N GLY A 129 -19.14 -2.02 5.92
CA GLY A 129 -20.32 -1.35 5.39
C GLY A 129 -21.15 -0.73 6.51
N GLU A 130 -21.83 0.36 6.23
CA GLU A 130 -22.79 0.94 7.17
C GLU A 130 -23.85 -0.11 7.53
N SER A 131 -24.18 -0.29 8.81
CA SER A 131 -25.20 -1.27 9.25
C SER A 131 -24.97 -2.75 8.86
N MET A 132 -23.81 -3.12 8.31
CA MET A 132 -23.43 -4.52 8.07
C MET A 132 -22.95 -5.20 9.35
N ALA A 133 -23.15 -6.52 9.43
CA ALA A 133 -22.76 -7.31 10.59
C ALA A 133 -21.30 -7.80 10.50
N GLN A 134 -20.80 -8.08 9.30
CA GLN A 134 -19.47 -8.63 9.09
C GLN A 134 -18.60 -7.72 8.22
N ASP A 135 -17.45 -7.34 8.76
CA ASP A 135 -16.40 -6.63 8.04
C ASP A 135 -15.70 -7.58 7.06
N LEU A 136 -15.29 -7.06 5.90
CA LEU A 136 -14.32 -7.73 5.03
C LEU A 136 -12.91 -7.48 5.59
N VAL A 137 -12.33 -8.50 6.23
CA VAL A 137 -11.01 -8.43 6.87
C VAL A 137 -9.93 -8.95 5.92
N LEU A 138 -8.87 -8.16 5.70
CA LEU A 138 -7.77 -8.53 4.83
C LEU A 138 -6.69 -9.31 5.61
N PRO A 139 -5.86 -10.12 4.93
CA PRO A 139 -4.62 -10.63 5.49
C PRO A 139 -3.68 -9.50 5.98
N ASP A 140 -2.82 -9.83 6.95
CA ASP A 140 -1.89 -8.86 7.55
C ASP A 140 -0.89 -8.33 6.53
N CYS A 141 -0.92 -7.02 6.31
CA CYS A 141 0.07 -6.30 5.51
C CYS A 141 1.31 -6.02 6.35
N ARG A 142 2.46 -5.89 5.69
CA ARG A 142 3.76 -5.74 6.36
C ARG A 142 4.56 -4.60 5.75
N LEU A 143 5.31 -3.92 6.59
CA LEU A 143 6.39 -3.03 6.16
C LEU A 143 7.71 -3.79 6.32
N ILE A 144 8.20 -4.44 5.25
CA ILE A 144 9.23 -5.51 5.38
C ILE A 144 10.67 -4.99 5.47
N ALA A 145 11.06 -3.92 4.76
CA ALA A 145 12.45 -3.49 4.76
C ALA A 145 12.64 -2.04 4.33
N VAL A 146 13.75 -1.44 4.78
CA VAL A 146 14.19 -0.10 4.40
C VAL A 146 15.55 -0.20 3.72
N LEU A 147 15.61 0.28 2.47
CA LEU A 147 16.86 0.55 1.76
C LEU A 147 17.15 2.05 1.85
N ARG A 148 18.32 2.42 2.37
CA ARG A 148 18.71 3.85 2.47
C ARG A 148 20.19 4.06 2.20
N TRP A 149 20.52 5.23 1.67
CA TRP A 149 21.91 5.70 1.56
C TRP A 149 22.47 6.08 2.92
N THR A 150 23.70 5.65 3.20
CA THR A 150 24.39 5.87 4.47
C THR A 150 25.85 6.24 4.26
N TRP A 151 26.38 7.05 5.19
CA TRP A 151 27.82 7.26 5.29
C TRP A 151 28.51 5.97 5.73
N THR A 152 29.84 5.94 5.58
CA THR A 152 30.68 4.95 6.28
C THR A 152 30.29 4.98 7.76
N PHE A 153 29.90 3.83 8.32
CA PHE A 153 29.33 3.66 9.68
C PHE A 153 27.80 3.82 9.84
N GLY A 154 27.02 3.84 8.75
CA GLY A 154 25.56 3.62 8.82
C GLY A 154 24.72 4.85 9.14
N THR A 155 25.34 6.02 9.30
CA THR A 155 24.63 7.29 9.47
C THR A 155 23.81 7.60 8.20
N PRO A 156 22.49 7.80 8.29
CA PRO A 156 21.65 8.12 7.14
C PRO A 156 22.11 9.38 6.39
N MET A 157 22.02 9.34 5.07
CA MET A 157 22.18 10.50 4.20
C MET A 157 20.84 11.22 3.99
N PRO A 158 20.86 12.49 3.56
CA PRO A 158 19.65 13.19 3.18
C PRO A 158 18.92 12.47 2.04
N VAL A 159 17.60 12.58 2.03
CA VAL A 159 16.73 12.10 0.96
C VAL A 159 16.40 13.26 0.01
N PRO A 160 16.23 13.02 -1.30
CA PRO A 160 15.82 14.07 -2.24
C PRO A 160 14.54 14.80 -1.75
N PRO A 161 14.45 16.13 -1.92
CA PRO A 161 15.26 16.98 -2.80
C PRO A 161 16.58 17.50 -2.20
N GLU A 162 16.90 17.14 -0.95
CA GLU A 162 18.16 17.53 -0.34
C GLU A 162 19.35 16.81 -1.00
N SER A 163 20.49 17.51 -1.10
CA SER A 163 21.71 16.99 -1.74
C SER A 163 22.91 17.06 -0.82
N ILE A 164 23.90 16.19 -1.07
CA ILE A 164 25.23 16.29 -0.46
C ILE A 164 26.20 16.99 -1.40
N ASP A 165 27.07 17.85 -0.87
CA ASP A 165 28.15 18.46 -1.65
C ASP A 165 29.42 17.61 -1.60
N ARG A 166 30.06 17.42 -2.75
CA ARG A 166 31.34 16.69 -2.87
C ARG A 166 32.30 17.40 -3.82
N SER A 167 33.56 17.55 -3.44
CA SER A 167 34.53 18.21 -4.32
C SER A 167 34.94 17.32 -5.49
N ILE A 168 35.22 17.94 -6.63
CA ILE A 168 35.87 17.29 -7.77
C ILE A 168 37.19 16.63 -7.36
N ASN A 169 37.61 15.61 -8.12
CA ASN A 169 38.85 14.87 -7.93
C ASN A 169 38.99 14.12 -6.59
N LEU A 170 37.93 14.07 -5.77
CA LEU A 170 37.90 13.26 -4.55
C LEU A 170 36.99 12.04 -4.72
N PRO A 171 37.37 10.89 -4.14
CA PRO A 171 36.54 9.70 -4.14
C PRO A 171 35.28 9.93 -3.30
N ILE A 172 34.13 9.54 -3.85
CA ILE A 172 32.86 9.56 -3.15
C ILE A 172 32.58 8.17 -2.60
N ASN A 173 32.83 7.99 -1.30
CA ASN A 173 32.55 6.74 -0.59
C ASN A 173 31.14 6.80 0.00
N LEU A 174 30.25 5.94 -0.50
CA LEU A 174 28.85 5.85 -0.08
C LEU A 174 28.50 4.39 0.16
N PHE A 175 27.59 4.17 1.09
CA PHE A 175 27.02 2.87 1.37
C PHE A 175 25.51 2.95 1.20
N VAL A 176 24.91 1.79 1.06
CA VAL A 176 23.51 1.59 1.36
C VAL A 176 23.38 0.58 2.48
N THR A 177 22.38 0.79 3.32
CA THR A 177 22.03 -0.13 4.39
C THR A 177 20.61 -0.64 4.12
N LEU A 178 20.46 -1.96 4.11
CA LEU A 178 19.22 -2.68 4.01
C LEU A 178 18.90 -3.32 5.37
N LEU A 179 17.83 -2.84 5.99
CA LEU A 179 17.33 -3.38 7.25
C LEU A 179 15.95 -3.99 7.04
N ASP A 180 15.62 -5.01 7.81
CA ASP A 180 14.29 -5.58 7.86
C ASP A 180 13.32 -4.72 8.70
N SER A 181 12.11 -5.25 8.89
CA SER A 181 11.04 -4.65 9.67
C SER A 181 11.30 -4.60 11.19
N ARG A 182 12.47 -5.02 11.67
CA ARG A 182 12.87 -4.93 13.08
C ARG A 182 14.07 -4.01 13.23
N GLY A 183 14.54 -3.42 12.14
CA GLY A 183 15.80 -2.69 12.09
C GLY A 183 17.02 -3.61 12.09
N GLU A 184 16.82 -4.92 11.92
CA GLU A 184 17.91 -5.89 11.87
C GLU A 184 18.52 -5.94 10.47
N PRO A 185 19.82 -6.20 10.34
CA PRO A 185 20.46 -6.15 9.05
C PRO A 185 20.10 -7.34 8.15
N MET A 186 19.68 -7.05 6.91
CA MET A 186 19.41 -8.09 5.92
C MET A 186 20.70 -8.50 5.21
N VAL A 187 21.26 -9.64 5.59
CA VAL A 187 22.56 -10.16 5.12
C VAL A 187 22.40 -10.97 3.83
N GLY A 188 23.37 -10.86 2.91
CA GLY A 188 23.44 -11.73 1.73
C GLY A 188 22.51 -11.32 0.59
N ILE A 189 21.93 -10.12 0.64
CA ILE A 189 20.98 -9.62 -0.36
C ILE A 189 21.73 -8.85 -1.45
N PRO A 190 21.51 -9.14 -2.74
CA PRO A 190 22.10 -8.37 -3.83
C PRO A 190 21.43 -6.99 -3.96
N VAL A 191 22.26 -5.95 -4.03
CA VAL A 191 21.87 -4.56 -4.27
C VAL A 191 22.51 -4.06 -5.54
N THR A 192 21.71 -3.56 -6.47
CA THR A 192 22.17 -3.00 -7.75
C THR A 192 22.24 -1.48 -7.65
N PHE A 193 23.38 -0.91 -7.99
CA PHE A 193 23.61 0.54 -8.01
C PHE A 193 23.62 1.05 -9.44
N HIS A 194 23.05 2.23 -9.64
CA HIS A 194 23.10 2.99 -10.89
C HIS A 194 23.76 4.33 -10.61
N ILE A 195 25.03 4.46 -11.01
CA ILE A 195 25.86 5.64 -10.76
C ILE A 195 26.12 6.35 -12.09
N PRO A 196 25.70 7.62 -12.25
CA PRO A 196 25.96 8.38 -13.47
C PRO A 196 27.45 8.39 -13.85
N GLU A 197 27.76 8.26 -15.14
CA GLU A 197 29.14 8.25 -15.68
C GLU A 197 30.02 7.05 -15.24
N HIS A 198 29.55 6.19 -14.34
CA HIS A 198 30.30 5.03 -13.81
C HIS A 198 29.59 3.69 -14.06
N GLY A 199 28.37 3.72 -14.63
CA GLY A 199 27.60 2.54 -15.02
C GLY A 199 26.82 1.94 -13.86
N SER A 200 26.44 0.67 -14.00
CA SER A 200 25.69 -0.07 -12.99
C SER A 200 26.45 -1.30 -12.52
N ASN A 201 26.36 -1.61 -11.24
CA ASN A 201 26.98 -2.78 -10.64
C ASN A 201 26.13 -3.35 -9.50
N THR A 202 26.31 -4.63 -9.21
CA THR A 202 25.60 -5.30 -8.12
C THR A 202 26.60 -5.79 -7.09
N ASN A 203 26.31 -5.56 -5.82
CA ASN A 203 27.09 -6.05 -4.69
C ASN A 203 26.18 -6.64 -3.62
N ILE A 204 26.71 -7.45 -2.71
CA ILE A 204 25.94 -8.18 -1.71
C ILE A 204 26.04 -7.49 -0.34
N THR A 205 24.95 -7.46 0.43
CA THR A 205 24.95 -6.94 1.80
C THR A 205 25.76 -7.81 2.76
N ASP A 206 26.56 -7.14 3.60
CA ASP A 206 27.39 -7.77 4.63
C ASP A 206 26.59 -8.11 5.90
N LEU A 207 27.29 -8.53 6.97
CA LEU A 207 26.69 -8.85 8.28
C LEU A 207 25.98 -7.66 8.95
N LYS A 208 26.22 -6.43 8.47
CA LYS A 208 25.55 -5.21 8.91
C LYS A 208 24.51 -4.75 7.90
N GLY A 209 24.08 -5.63 7.00
CA GLY A 209 23.07 -5.33 5.98
C GLY A 209 23.54 -4.22 5.04
N SER A 210 24.85 -3.97 4.98
CA SER A 210 25.42 -2.82 4.28
C SER A 210 26.22 -3.28 3.08
N THR A 211 26.17 -2.50 2.00
CA THR A 211 27.00 -2.72 0.83
C THR A 211 27.28 -1.40 0.11
N TYR A 212 28.17 -1.43 -0.87
CA TYR A 212 28.64 -0.25 -1.57
C TYR A 212 28.89 -0.56 -3.05
N PRO A 213 28.85 0.46 -3.93
CA PRO A 213 29.25 0.30 -5.33
C PRO A 213 30.70 -0.20 -5.42
N LEU A 214 30.95 -1.23 -6.24
CA LEU A 214 32.28 -1.85 -6.39
C LEU A 214 33.38 -0.93 -6.96
N TRP A 215 33.00 0.17 -7.61
CA TRP A 215 33.93 1.10 -8.25
C TRP A 215 34.07 2.38 -7.43
N THR A 216 35.28 2.93 -7.40
CA THR A 216 35.50 4.26 -6.81
C THR A 216 34.89 5.32 -7.71
N GLN A 217 34.01 6.14 -7.15
CA GLN A 217 33.33 7.19 -7.90
C GLN A 217 34.11 8.48 -7.78
N ILE A 218 34.69 8.95 -8.89
CA ILE A 218 35.46 10.18 -8.95
C ILE A 218 34.90 11.02 -10.09
N TYR A 219 34.49 12.24 -9.77
CA TYR A 219 34.00 13.17 -10.77
C TYR A 219 34.99 14.30 -10.98
N TYR A 220 35.21 14.61 -12.26
CA TYR A 220 36.11 15.67 -12.71
C TYR A 220 35.35 16.95 -13.08
N THR A 221 34.03 16.86 -13.18
CA THR A 221 33.14 17.96 -13.58
C THR A 221 32.14 18.29 -12.48
N PRO A 222 31.97 19.58 -12.14
CA PRO A 222 30.89 20.01 -11.26
C PRO A 222 29.52 19.68 -11.84
N GLY A 223 28.55 19.43 -10.97
CA GLY A 223 27.16 19.18 -11.36
C GLY A 223 26.41 18.27 -10.41
N MET A 224 25.08 18.42 -10.42
CA MET A 224 24.14 17.58 -9.68
C MET A 224 23.98 16.22 -10.36
N ARG A 225 24.01 15.16 -9.57
CA ARG A 225 23.87 13.77 -10.02
C ARG A 225 22.93 13.02 -9.10
N GLU A 226 22.08 12.19 -9.66
CA GLU A 226 21.21 11.30 -8.90
C GLU A 226 21.80 9.89 -8.90
N PHE A 227 22.13 9.39 -7.71
CA PHE A 227 22.59 8.02 -7.51
C PHE A 227 21.37 7.19 -7.11
N ARG A 228 21.22 6.00 -7.70
CA ARG A 228 20.13 5.09 -7.36
C ARG A 228 20.67 3.74 -6.92
N ALA A 229 20.00 3.14 -5.94
CA ALA A 229 20.23 1.78 -5.50
C ALA A 229 18.90 1.02 -5.49
N GLU A 230 18.90 -0.21 -5.97
CA GLU A 230 17.71 -1.04 -6.12
C GLU A 230 17.96 -2.44 -5.56
N VAL A 231 16.92 -3.00 -4.93
CA VAL A 231 16.91 -4.36 -4.40
C VAL A 231 15.64 -5.06 -4.87
N GLU A 232 15.79 -6.28 -5.38
CA GLU A 232 14.67 -7.19 -5.60
C GLU A 232 14.54 -8.12 -4.39
N LEU A 233 13.40 -8.06 -3.71
CA LEU A 233 13.02 -8.98 -2.65
C LEU A 233 11.88 -9.88 -3.15
N PRO A 234 11.64 -11.05 -2.54
CA PRO A 234 10.48 -11.88 -2.90
C PRO A 234 9.19 -11.07 -2.79
N GLY A 235 8.55 -10.81 -3.94
CA GLY A 235 7.28 -10.08 -4.01
C GLY A 235 7.38 -8.54 -3.91
N SER A 236 8.57 -7.95 -3.86
CA SER A 236 8.71 -6.49 -3.87
C SER A 236 10.04 -6.00 -4.46
N LYS A 237 10.06 -4.73 -4.89
CA LYS A 237 11.28 -4.05 -5.32
C LYS A 237 11.45 -2.78 -4.50
N LEU A 238 12.61 -2.61 -3.88
CA LEU A 238 12.97 -1.39 -3.16
C LEU A 238 13.91 -0.55 -4.02
N SER A 239 13.75 0.78 -3.95
CA SER A 239 14.66 1.73 -4.58
C SER A 239 14.98 2.87 -3.63
N ALA A 240 16.21 3.38 -3.69
CA ALA A 240 16.66 4.53 -2.92
C ALA A 240 17.47 5.48 -3.81
N SER A 241 17.10 6.77 -3.79
CA SER A 241 17.80 7.83 -4.51
C SER A 241 18.61 8.72 -3.57
N LEU A 242 19.72 9.26 -4.06
CA LEU A 242 20.55 10.26 -3.40
C LEU A 242 20.98 11.32 -4.40
N LEU A 243 20.82 12.60 -4.05
CA LEU A 243 21.35 13.71 -4.84
C LEU A 243 22.76 14.08 -4.37
N VAL A 244 23.71 14.06 -5.30
CA VAL A 244 25.11 14.41 -5.09
C VAL A 244 25.46 15.59 -5.97
N ASN A 245 25.71 16.73 -5.34
CA ASN A 245 26.18 17.93 -6.00
C ASN A 245 27.71 17.95 -5.99
N VAL A 246 28.32 17.78 -7.16
CA VAL A 246 29.77 17.88 -7.27
C VAL A 246 30.16 19.35 -7.45
N VAL A 247 30.99 19.86 -6.55
CA VAL A 247 31.45 21.25 -6.50
C VAL A 247 32.95 21.34 -6.74
N LYS A 248 33.46 22.54 -7.07
CA LYS A 248 34.90 22.75 -7.28
C LYS A 248 35.70 22.66 -6.00
#